data_AF-A0A482W3T8-F1
#
_entry.id   AF-A0A482W3T8-F1
#
_cell.length_a   1.000
_cell.length_b   1.000
_cell.length_c   1.000
_cell.angle_alpha   90.00
_cell.angle_beta   90.00
_cell.angle_gamma   90.00
#
_symmetry.space_group_name_H-M   'P 1'
#
loop_
_entity.id
_entity.type
_entity.pdbx_description
1 polymer ?
#
loop_
_entity_poly.entity_id
_entity_poly.type
_entity_poly.pdbx_seq_one_letter_code
_entity_poly.pdbx_strand_id
1 'polypeptide(L)'
;MPDHFLVTKRYNQQKPIKCWQCGIERTNISELFCENCSFIQSPQDTNNYFKIFELDEEFDIDPKQLTQKYRKLQSQLHPDKFTN
;
A
#
# COMPACT_ATOMS: atom_id res chain seq x y z
N MET A 1 5.39 42.74 26.08
CA MET A 1 4.30 41.81 25.70
C MET A 1 3.15 42.62 25.11
N PRO A 2 2.34 42.11 24.15
CA PRO A 2 2.26 40.75 23.59
C PRO A 2 2.85 40.64 22.17
N ASP A 3 3.49 39.55 21.75
CA ASP A 3 2.94 38.27 21.25
C ASP A 3 2.16 38.36 19.93
N HIS A 4 2.81 38.01 18.80
CA HIS A 4 2.20 37.04 17.89
C HIS A 4 3.22 36.34 16.99
N PHE A 5 3.42 35.08 17.34
CA PHE A 5 4.12 33.99 16.68
C PHE A 5 3.74 33.84 15.20
N LEU A 6 4.64 34.13 14.26
CA LEU A 6 4.47 33.69 12.87
C LEU A 6 4.96 32.24 12.76
N VAL A 7 3.97 31.34 12.90
CA VAL A 7 4.05 29.90 12.71
C VAL A 7 4.79 29.56 11.41
N THR A 8 5.85 28.78 11.54
CA THR A 8 6.58 28.16 10.44
C THR A 8 5.64 27.23 9.67
N LYS A 9 5.32 27.59 8.42
CA LYS A 9 4.62 26.70 7.49
C LYS A 9 5.54 25.54 7.13
N ARG A 10 5.45 24.43 7.85
CA ARG A 10 5.98 23.14 7.42
C ARG A 10 5.13 22.64 6.26
N TYR A 11 5.56 22.92 5.03
CA TYR A 11 5.03 22.27 3.84
C TYR A 11 5.43 20.79 3.88
N ASN A 12 4.57 19.96 4.46
CA ASN A 12 4.62 18.52 4.25
C ASN A 12 4.04 18.26 2.84
N GLN A 13 4.89 18.34 1.81
CA GLN A 13 4.53 18.07 0.43
C GLN A 13 4.34 16.56 0.23
N GLN A 14 3.25 15.99 0.75
CA GLN A 14 2.83 14.66 0.33
C GLN A 14 2.22 14.81 -1.07
N LYS A 15 3.02 14.52 -2.09
CA LYS A 15 2.58 14.57 -3.48
C LYS A 15 1.42 13.57 -3.65
N PRO A 16 0.27 13.97 -4.22
CA PRO A 16 -0.85 13.05 -4.40
C PRO A 16 -0.43 11.91 -5.32
N ILE A 17 -0.62 10.67 -4.85
CA ILE A 17 -0.34 9.46 -5.63
C ILE A 17 -1.56 9.20 -6.51
N LYS A 18 -1.34 9.22 -7.83
CA LYS A 18 -2.38 8.96 -8.83
C LYS A 18 -2.26 7.53 -9.33
N CYS A 19 -3.40 6.93 -9.66
CA CYS A 19 -3.44 5.65 -10.35
C CYS A 19 -2.74 5.75 -11.70
N TRP A 20 -1.79 4.85 -12.01
CA TRP A 20 -1.05 4.88 -13.27
C TRP A 20 -1.90 4.49 -14.50
N GLN A 21 -3.12 3.98 -14.29
CA GLN A 21 -4.02 3.52 -15.35
C GLN A 21 -5.16 4.52 -15.59
N CYS A 22 -5.88 4.94 -14.56
CA CYS A 22 -7.02 5.86 -14.70
C CYS A 22 -6.72 7.32 -14.33
N GLY A 23 -5.55 7.61 -13.74
CA GLY A 23 -5.12 8.97 -13.39
C GLY A 23 -5.82 9.60 -12.17
N ILE A 24 -6.78 8.89 -11.55
CA ILE A 24 -7.52 9.36 -10.37
C ILE A 24 -6.62 9.26 -9.13
N GLU A 25 -6.73 10.26 -8.24
CA GLU A 25 -6.01 10.31 -6.97
C GLU A 25 -6.41 9.15 -6.06
N ARG A 26 -5.41 8.53 -5.42
CA ARG A 26 -5.61 7.44 -4.48
C ARG A 26 -5.79 7.96 -3.07
N THR A 27 -6.88 7.54 -2.43
CA THR A 27 -7.18 7.68 -1.01
C THR A 27 -6.45 6.63 -0.19
N ASN A 28 -6.57 5.34 -0.57
CA ASN A 28 -5.82 4.25 0.04
C ASN A 28 -4.60 3.89 -0.82
N ILE A 29 -3.44 4.31 -0.34
CA ILE A 29 -2.15 4.10 -1.00
C ILE A 29 -1.58 2.70 -0.63
N SER A 30 -2.00 2.13 0.51
CA SER A 30 -1.56 0.80 0.95
C SER A 30 -2.19 -0.34 0.14
N GLU A 31 -3.31 -0.08 -0.54
CA GLU A 31 -4.02 -1.05 -1.36
C GLU A 31 -3.33 -1.26 -2.72
N LEU A 32 -3.06 -2.53 -3.07
CA LEU A 32 -2.42 -2.91 -4.34
C LEU A 32 -3.33 -2.73 -5.56
N PHE A 33 -4.63 -2.51 -5.36
CA PHE A 33 -5.59 -2.32 -6.43
C PHE A 33 -6.22 -0.92 -6.37
N CYS A 34 -6.48 -0.34 -7.54
CA CYS A 34 -7.22 0.91 -7.63
C CYS A 34 -8.68 0.75 -7.18
N GLU A 35 -9.14 1.55 -6.21
CA GLU A 35 -10.55 1.60 -5.79
C GLU A 35 -11.51 1.94 -6.94
N ASN A 36 -11.05 2.68 -7.95
CA ASN A 36 -11.90 3.12 -9.06
C ASN A 36 -11.89 2.18 -10.28
N CYS A 37 -10.72 1.65 -10.66
CA CYS A 37 -10.58 0.84 -11.88
C CYS A 37 -10.06 -0.59 -11.64
N SER A 38 -9.82 -0.95 -10.38
CA SER A 38 -9.31 -2.26 -9.96
C SER A 38 -7.98 -2.67 -10.62
N PHE A 39 -7.28 -1.74 -11.26
CA PHE A 39 -5.98 -2.01 -11.86
C PHE A 39 -4.91 -2.10 -10.77
N ILE A 40 -4.01 -3.07 -10.90
CA ILE A 40 -2.87 -3.26 -9.99
C ILE A 40 -2.01 -1.98 -9.95
N GLN A 41 -1.57 -1.56 -8.77
CA GLN A 41 -0.74 -0.38 -8.54
C GLN A 41 0.61 -0.80 -7.95
N SER A 42 1.57 0.12 -7.93
CA SER A 42 2.85 -0.12 -7.24
C SER A 42 2.59 -0.40 -5.76
N PRO A 43 3.18 -1.48 -5.19
CA PRO A 43 3.24 -1.60 -3.75
C PRO A 43 3.94 -0.37 -3.19
N GLN A 44 3.46 0.12 -2.05
CA GLN A 44 4.29 1.03 -1.28
C GLN A 44 5.49 0.29 -0.75
N ASP A 45 6.57 1.02 -0.50
CA ASP A 45 7.68 0.51 0.29
C ASP A 45 7.18 0.19 1.69
N THR A 46 6.69 -1.02 1.87
CA THR A 46 6.33 -1.56 3.17
C THR A 46 7.64 -1.94 3.83
N ASN A 47 8.02 -1.20 4.88
CA ASN A 47 9.21 -1.50 5.69
C ASN A 47 9.15 -2.89 6.37
N ASN A 48 8.00 -3.57 6.32
CA ASN A 48 7.76 -4.82 7.04
C ASN A 48 6.99 -5.87 6.19
N TYR A 49 7.55 -7.07 6.06
CA TYR A 49 6.94 -8.23 5.40
C TYR A 49 5.68 -8.75 6.08
N PHE A 50 5.59 -8.70 7.42
CA PHE A 50 4.40 -9.14 8.17
C PHE A 50 3.16 -8.36 7.71
N LYS A 51 3.31 -7.06 7.43
CA LYS A 51 2.23 -6.20 6.92
C LYS A 51 1.75 -6.59 5.53
N ILE A 52 2.63 -7.13 4.67
CA ILE A 52 2.26 -7.60 3.33
C ILE A 52 1.31 -8.81 3.42
N PHE A 53 1.56 -9.71 4.38
CA PHE A 53 0.74 -10.90 4.59
C PHE A 53 -0.41 -10.68 5.59
N GLU A 54 -0.54 -9.46 6.12
CA GLU A 54 -1.45 -9.10 7.22
C GLU A 54 -1.28 -10.08 8.41
N LEU A 55 -0.03 -10.29 8.80
CA LEU A 55 0.37 -11.10 9.95
C LEU A 55 0.83 -10.19 11.09
N ASP A 56 0.70 -10.69 12.31
CA ASP A 56 1.27 -10.05 13.48
C ASP A 56 2.80 -10.15 13.45
N GLU A 57 3.48 -9.14 14.00
CA GLU A 57 4.95 -9.03 14.02
C GLU A 57 5.56 -9.93 15.12
N GLU A 58 5.39 -11.25 14.96
CA GLU A 58 5.83 -12.27 15.91
C GLU A 58 6.86 -13.21 15.28
N PHE A 59 7.69 -13.83 16.13
CA PHE A 59 8.68 -14.80 15.65
C PHE A 59 8.04 -16.17 15.34
N ASP A 60 7.07 -16.59 16.17
CA ASP A 60 6.40 -17.88 16.02
C ASP A 60 5.18 -17.74 15.11
N ILE A 61 5.42 -17.86 13.80
CA ILE A 61 4.37 -17.80 12.77
C ILE A 61 3.96 -19.19 12.30
N ASP A 62 2.65 -19.41 12.13
CA ASP A 62 2.14 -20.66 11.57
C ASP A 62 2.46 -20.75 10.06
N PRO A 63 3.34 -21.68 9.63
CA PRO A 63 3.74 -21.79 8.23
C PRO A 63 2.56 -22.17 7.30
N LYS A 64 1.52 -22.83 7.82
CA LYS A 64 0.32 -23.18 7.03
C LYS A 64 -0.48 -21.93 6.69
N GLN A 65 -0.69 -21.05 7.67
CA GLN A 65 -1.37 -19.77 7.46
C GLN A 65 -0.57 -18.87 6.51
N LEU A 66 0.75 -18.79 6.70
CA LEU A 66 1.63 -18.05 5.78
C LEU A 66 1.49 -18.57 4.34
N THR A 67 1.53 -19.88 4.15
CA THR A 67 1.38 -20.50 2.81
C THR A 67 0.02 -20.19 2.20
N GLN A 68 -1.05 -20.22 2.99
CA GLN A 68 -2.39 -19.88 2.52
C GLN A 68 -2.48 -18.41 2.09
N LYS A 69 -1.95 -17.48 2.89
CA LYS A 69 -1.88 -16.04 2.58
C LYS A 69 -1.05 -15.80 1.32
N TYR A 70 0.10 -16.45 1.20
CA TYR A 70 0.96 -16.39 0.01
C TYR A 70 0.21 -16.82 -1.25
N ARG A 71 -0.45 -17.99 -1.23
CA ARG A 71 -1.23 -18.48 -2.38
C ARG A 71 -2.39 -17.54 -2.73
N LYS A 72 -3.06 -16.97 -1.74
CA LYS A 72 -4.14 -16.00 -1.95
C LYS A 72 -3.62 -14.73 -2.65
N LEU A 73 -2.46 -14.22 -2.22
CA LEU A 73 -1.83 -13.06 -2.84
C LEU A 73 -1.35 -13.38 -4.26
N GLN A 74 -0.64 -14.50 -4.44
CA GLN A 74 -0.21 -14.98 -5.75
C GLN A 74 -1.41 -15.12 -6.68
N SER A 75 -2.51 -15.72 -6.25
CA SER A 75 -3.70 -15.85 -7.08
C SER A 75 -4.26 -14.53 -7.56
N GLN A 76 -4.01 -13.40 -6.89
CA GLN A 76 -4.49 -12.09 -7.30
C GLN A 76 -3.50 -11.34 -8.20
N LEU A 77 -2.20 -11.55 -8.00
CA LEU A 77 -1.14 -10.75 -8.60
C LEU A 77 -0.24 -11.53 -9.57
N HIS A 78 -0.46 -12.84 -9.76
CA HIS A 78 0.42 -13.67 -10.58
C HIS A 78 0.48 -13.11 -12.02
N PRO A 79 1.68 -13.00 -12.62
CA PRO A 79 1.84 -12.46 -13.96
C PRO A 79 1.00 -13.20 -15.02
N ASP A 80 0.75 -14.50 -14.83
CA ASP A 80 -0.13 -15.30 -15.73
C ASP A 80 -1.56 -14.72 -15.87
N LYS A 81 -2.03 -13.91 -14.92
CA LYS A 81 -3.33 -13.22 -15.03
C LYS A 81 -3.30 -11.99 -15.93
N PHE A 82 -2.11 -11.49 -16.23
CA PHE A 82 -1.88 -10.25 -16.97
C PHE A 82 -1.16 -10.48 -18.30
N THR A 83 -0.81 -11.73 -18.63
CA THR A 83 -0.34 -12.12 -19.96
C THR A 83 -1.52 -12.35 -20.89
N ASN A 84 -1.80 -11.36 -21.76
CA ASN A 84 -2.56 -11.50 -23.01
C ASN A 84 -1.97 -10.57 -24.08
#